data_AF-A0A2V8NGW4-F1
#
_entry.id   AF-A0A2V8NGW4-F1
#
_cell.length_a   1.000
_cell.length_b   1.000
_cell.length_c   1.000
_cell.angle_alpha   90.00
_cell.angle_beta   90.00
_cell.angle_gamma   90.00
#
_symmetry.space_group_name_H-M   'P 1'
#
loop_
_entity.id
_entity.type
_entity.pdbx_description
1 polymer ?
#
loop_
_entity_poly.entity_id
_entity_poly.type
_entity_poly.pdbx_seq_one_letter_code
_entity_poly.pdbx_strand_id
1 'polypeptide(L)' 'MSNNASFFSELRRRNVFRVALTYAVVAWLLLEIAAVFVPILDAPEWIITAFLVVLALGFVLAMFISWS' A
#
# COMPACT_ATOMS: atom_id res chain seq x y z
N MET A 1 23.80 13.12 -23.07
CA MET A 1 23.41 13.21 -21.65
C MET A 1 21.97 12.72 -21.52
N SER A 2 21.76 11.61 -20.82
CA SER A 2 20.45 10.93 -20.78
C SER A 2 19.39 11.80 -20.11
N ASN A 3 18.39 12.23 -20.86
CA ASN A 3 17.23 13.00 -20.38
C ASN A 3 16.28 12.11 -19.57
N ASN A 4 16.75 11.57 -18.44
CA ASN A 4 15.93 10.76 -17.51
C ASN A 4 14.93 11.61 -16.70
N ALA A 5 15.00 12.94 -16.84
CA ALA A 5 14.15 13.88 -16.12
C ALA A 5 12.70 13.92 -16.63
N SER A 6 12.39 13.46 -17.85
CA SER A 6 11.04 13.57 -18.42
C SER A 6 10.04 12.55 -17.83
N PHE A 7 10.44 11.28 -17.68
CA PHE A 7 9.56 10.24 -17.10
C PHE A 7 9.28 10.47 -15.60
N PHE A 8 10.30 10.88 -14.84
CA PHE A 8 10.13 11.21 -13.42
C PHE A 8 9.35 12.52 -13.20
N SER A 9 9.42 13.48 -14.12
CA SER A 9 8.64 14.72 -14.03
C SER A 9 7.18 14.55 -14.47
N GLU A 10 6.90 13.62 -15.40
CA GLU A 10 5.53 13.21 -15.74
C GLU A 10 4.85 12.44 -14.60
N LEU A 11 5.57 11.53 -13.91
CA LEU A 11 5.07 10.84 -12.71
C LEU A 11 4.80 11.79 -11.54
N ARG A 12 5.58 12.88 -11.43
CA ARG A 12 5.41 13.90 -10.39
C ARG A 12 4.21 14.83 -10.64
N ARG A 13 3.72 14.93 -11.87
CA ARG A 13 2.62 15.84 -12.25
C ARG A 13 1.22 15.33 -11.85
N ARG A 14 1.08 14.02 -11.54
CA ARG A 14 -0.22 13.36 -11.30
C ARG A 14 -0.56 13.03 -9.83
N ASN A 15 0.19 13.50 -8.83
CA ASN A 15 -0.04 13.15 -7.42
C ASN A 15 0.02 11.63 -7.10
N VAL A 16 0.54 10.79 -8.00
CA VAL A 16 0.69 9.33 -7.81
C VAL A 16 1.45 8.99 -6.52
N PHE A 17 2.51 9.75 -6.23
CA PHE A 17 3.27 9.61 -4.98
C PHE A 17 2.43 9.86 -3.72
N ARG A 18 1.46 10.78 -3.79
CA ARG A 18 0.60 11.10 -2.65
C ARG A 18 -0.37 9.95 -2.38
N VAL A 19 -0.95 9.37 -3.44
CA VAL A 19 -1.84 8.20 -3.33
C VAL A 19 -1.08 6.98 -2.82
N ALA A 20 0.12 6.72 -3.35
CA ALA A 20 0.97 5.63 -2.89
C ALA A 20 1.36 5.78 -1.41
N LEU A 21 1.70 7.00 -0.98
CA LEU A 21 2.05 7.28 0.42
C LEU A 21 0.83 7.14 1.34
N THR A 22 -0.32 7.70 0.96
CA THR A 22 -1.57 7.56 1.72
C THR A 22 -1.97 6.09 1.84
N TYR A 23 -1.86 5.33 0.75
CA TYR A 23 -2.14 3.90 0.78
C TYR A 23 -1.17 3.16 1.71
N ALA A 24 0.14 3.44 1.61
CA ALA A 24 1.14 2.82 2.48
C ALA A 24 0.85 3.08 3.96
N VAL A 25 0.44 4.30 4.33
CA VAL A 25 0.07 4.66 5.70
C VAL A 25 -1.18 3.90 6.17
N VAL A 26 -2.23 3.84 5.34
CA VAL A 26 -3.47 3.11 5.68
C VAL A 26 -3.23 1.61 5.79
N ALA A 27 -2.48 1.03 4.85
CA ALA A 27 -2.08 -0.36 4.84
C ALA A 27 -1.25 -0.71 6.09
N TRP A 28 -0.26 0.14 6.42
CA TRP A 28 0.54 0.00 7.64
C TRP A 28 -0.34 0.01 8.90
N LEU A 29 -1.27 0.95 9.01
CA LEU A 29 -2.19 1.03 10.16
C LEU A 29 -3.06 -0.22 10.29
N LEU A 30 -3.54 -0.77 9.17
CA LEU A 30 -4.31 -2.02 9.18
C LEU A 30 -3.47 -3.22 9.65
N LEU A 31 -2.20 -3.30 9.24
CA LEU A 31 -1.28 -4.33 9.71
C LEU A 31 -0.99 -4.19 11.21
N GLU A 32 -0.74 -2.98 11.70
CA GLU A 32 -0.58 -2.68 13.13
C GLU A 32 -1.79 -3.15 13.94
N ILE A 33 -3.00 -2.78 13.50
CA ILE A 33 -4.25 -3.22 14.12
C ILE A 33 -4.31 -4.75 14.11
N ALA A 34 -4.11 -5.40 12.97
CA ALA A 34 -4.15 -6.86 12.90
C ALA A 34 -3.12 -7.52 13.83
N ALA A 35 -1.90 -7.01 13.87
CA ALA A 35 -0.82 -7.51 14.72
C ALA A 35 -1.13 -7.38 16.23
N VAL A 36 -1.89 -6.35 16.61
CA VAL A 36 -2.36 -6.17 17.99
C VAL A 36 -3.55 -7.08 18.30
N PHE A 37 -4.51 -7.20 17.38
CA PHE A 37 -5.73 -7.98 17.61
C PHE A 37 -5.52 -9.50 17.56
N VAL A 38 -4.63 -10.00 16.70
CA VAL A 38 -4.33 -11.45 16.59
C VAL A 38 -3.96 -12.08 17.95
N PRO A 39 -2.98 -11.57 18.71
CA PRO A 39 -2.65 -12.12 20.03
C PRO A 39 -3.73 -11.83 21.08
N ILE A 40 -4.48 -10.72 20.98
CA ILE A 40 -5.58 -10.41 21.90
C ILE A 40 -6.72 -11.42 21.79
N LEU A 41 -6.97 -11.91 20.57
CA LEU A 41 -8.05 -12.84 20.26
C LEU A 41 -7.61 -14.32 20.27
N ASP A 42 -6.37 -14.63 20.69
CA ASP A 42 -5.74 -15.95 20.54
C ASP A 42 -5.91 -16.51 19.10
N ALA A 43 -5.83 -15.60 18.13
CA ALA A 43 -6.16 -15.90 16.76
C ALA A 43 -4.97 -16.59 16.07
N PRO A 44 -5.23 -17.56 15.18
CA PRO A 44 -4.19 -18.31 14.51
C PRO A 44 -3.34 -17.45 13.56
N GLU A 45 -2.05 -17.78 13.45
CA GLU A 45 -1.04 -16.98 12.72
C GLU A 45 -1.35 -16.78 11.22
N TRP A 46 -2.15 -17.66 10.61
CA TRP A 46 -2.56 -17.52 9.20
C TRP A 46 -3.35 -16.23 8.93
N ILE A 47 -3.93 -15.61 9.97
CA ILE A 47 -4.65 -14.33 9.84
C ILE A 47 -3.70 -13.21 9.40
N ILE A 48 -2.47 -13.18 9.90
CA ILE A 48 -1.47 -12.20 9.46
C ILE A 48 -1.16 -12.38 7.98
N THR A 49 -1.01 -13.64 7.53
CA THR A 49 -0.80 -13.96 6.12
C THR A 49 -1.98 -13.53 5.25
N ALA A 50 -3.22 -13.77 5.70
CA ALA A 50 -4.43 -13.32 5.00
C ALA A 50 -4.50 -11.79 4.88
N PHE A 51 -4.19 -11.07 5.96
CA PHE A 51 -4.09 -9.60 5.95
C PHE A 51 -3.05 -9.10 4.94
N LEU A 52 -1.88 -9.75 4.88
CA LEU A 52 -0.83 -9.43 3.92
C LEU A 52 -1.31 -9.60 2.46
N VAL A 53 -2.04 -10.68 2.16
CA VAL A 53 -2.63 -10.91 0.83
C VAL A 53 -3.67 -9.84 0.49
N VAL A 54 -4.54 -9.49 1.42
CA VAL A 54 -5.56 -8.44 1.23
C VAL A 54 -4.90 -7.07 0.99
N LEU A 55 -3.87 -6.73 1.75
CA LEU A 55 -3.07 -5.52 1.54
C LEU A 55 -2.39 -5.52 0.17
N ALA A 56 -1.80 -6.65 -0.24
CA ALA A 56 -1.16 -6.75 -1.56
C ALA A 56 -2.17 -6.53 -2.69
N LEU A 57 -3.37 -7.10 -2.58
CA LEU A 57 -4.46 -6.87 -3.54
C LEU A 57 -4.95 -5.42 -3.53
N GLY A 58 -5.09 -4.82 -2.35
CA GLY A 58 -5.47 -3.41 -2.21
C GLY A 58 -4.41 -2.46 -2.77
N PHE A 59 -3.13 -2.81 -2.69
CA PHE A 59 -2.03 -2.03 -3.24
C PHE A 59 -2.08 -1.99 -4.77
N VAL A 60 -2.35 -3.14 -5.38
CA VAL A 60 -2.56 -3.24 -6.83
C VAL A 60 -3.75 -2.37 -7.26
N LEU A 61 -4.88 -2.43 -6.55
CA LEU A 61 -6.05 -1.58 -6.77
C LEU A 61 -5.73 -0.08 -6.63
N ALA A 62 -5.02 0.32 -5.59
CA ALA A 62 -4.62 1.72 -5.38
C ALA A 62 -3.69 2.22 -6.50
N MET A 63 -2.82 1.35 -7.00
CA MET A 63 -1.93 1.65 -8.12
C MET A 63 -2.71 1.82 -9.45
N PHE A 64 -3.74 1.00 -9.69
CA PHE A 64 -4.63 1.16 -10.83
C PHE A 64 -5.46 2.45 -10.75
N ILE A 65 -6.04 2.77 -9.59
CA ILE A 65 -6.81 4.01 -9.38
C ILE A 65 -5.92 5.25 -9.58
N SER A 66 -4.66 5.17 -9.16
CA SER A 66 -3.69 6.24 -9.35
C SER A 66 -3.38 6.56 -10.83
N TRP A 67 -3.71 5.68 -11.78
CA TRP A 67 -3.41 5.86 -13.20
C TRP A 67 -4.53 6.56 -13.98
N SER A 68 -5.72 6.71 -13.36
CA SER A 68 -6.84 7.52 -13.87
C SER A 68 -6.61 8.99 -13.50
#